data_AF-A0A2R9UCF8-F1
#
_entry.id   AF-A0A2R9UCF8-F1
#
_cell.length_a   1.000
_cell.length_b   1.000
_cell.length_c   1.000
_cell.angle_alpha   90.00
_cell.angle_beta   90.00
_cell.angle_gamma   90.00
#
_symmetry.space_group_name_H-M   'P 1'
#
loop_
_entity.id
_entity.type
_entity.pdbx_description
1 polymer ?
#
loop_
_entity_poly.entity_id
_entity_poly.type
_entity_poly.pdbx_seq_one_letter_code
_entity_poly.pdbx_strand_id
1 'polypeptide(L)'
;MTVAAPSARGLRTREAIIDAATTLFASQGFRTASLRDIAQAAGITHPGLRRHFASKDEILLAVVDRYETETGAWADAEGLSAPAAARIAEHHRVQPGYLATFTALAGEATATQHPAHAHMRKRYADVRAASAAQFRTAQAAGDVHADHDPDRLAVQYPAAWDGLQLLELLTPDRVSVVAALHGAGERLRHPLPPLDRRTPRAARRPVALTPPEPPDMPAGYASGRARRARIVADATRLYAERGYGATSMNDVAQRVGVSKSTLFHHYPTKETLLIEVLVARDRSIGQAGGDEAASAADALRAFADTARRNAERSPGLIEVHAVLSCEASAAEHPARPYFIARYRHLLDATTDLFRTAQADGDLAPDRDPAFEAAWLIALWDGLQIQWLYDRSAVNVSEELADHLARVLPR
;
A
#
# COMPACT_ATOMS: atom_id res chain seq x y z
N MET A 1 -35.29 -30.18 -3.58
CA MET A 1 -35.18 -29.51 -4.88
C MET A 1 -33.71 -29.50 -5.28
N THR A 2 -33.34 -30.33 -6.24
CA THR A 2 -31.97 -30.46 -6.75
C THR A 2 -31.68 -29.26 -7.65
N VAL A 3 -30.75 -28.38 -7.26
CA VAL A 3 -30.29 -27.29 -8.13
C VAL A 3 -29.62 -27.94 -9.34
N ALA A 4 -30.20 -27.78 -10.52
CA ALA A 4 -29.65 -28.32 -11.76
C ALA A 4 -28.27 -27.71 -12.02
N ALA A 5 -27.29 -28.54 -12.41
CA ALA A 5 -25.94 -28.09 -12.70
C ALA A 5 -25.95 -26.96 -13.76
N PRO A 6 -25.15 -25.90 -13.59
CA PRO A 6 -25.16 -24.76 -14.48
C PRO A 6 -24.79 -25.17 -15.91
N SER A 7 -25.59 -24.73 -16.89
CA SER A 7 -25.33 -25.01 -18.31
C SER A 7 -23.97 -24.44 -18.76
N ALA A 8 -23.30 -25.10 -19.71
CA ALA A 8 -22.03 -24.61 -20.27
C ALA A 8 -22.12 -23.19 -20.83
N ARG A 9 -23.29 -22.80 -21.37
CA ARG A 9 -23.56 -21.42 -21.80
C ARG A 9 -23.60 -20.46 -20.61
N GLY A 10 -24.26 -20.86 -19.53
CA GLY A 10 -24.37 -20.06 -18.32
C GLY A 10 -23.01 -19.83 -17.64
N LEU A 11 -22.13 -20.84 -17.64
CA LEU A 11 -20.76 -20.71 -17.14
C LEU A 11 -19.95 -19.70 -17.98
N ARG A 12 -20.00 -19.81 -19.31
CA ARG A 12 -19.33 -18.83 -20.20
C ARG A 12 -19.82 -17.40 -20.00
N THR A 13 -21.13 -17.21 -19.83
CA THR A 13 -21.69 -15.89 -19.54
C THR A 13 -21.24 -15.37 -18.17
N ARG A 14 -21.13 -16.24 -17.17
CA ARG A 14 -20.62 -15.86 -15.85
C ARG A 14 -19.16 -15.39 -15.92
N GLU A 15 -18.29 -16.11 -16.62
CA GLU A 15 -16.90 -15.71 -16.84
C GLU A 15 -16.80 -14.37 -17.58
N ALA A 16 -17.58 -14.17 -18.65
CA ALA A 16 -17.60 -12.91 -19.39
C ALA A 16 -17.99 -11.70 -18.51
N ILE A 17 -18.88 -11.90 -17.52
CA ILE A 17 -19.23 -10.85 -16.54
C ILE A 17 -18.04 -10.54 -15.63
N ILE A 18 -17.30 -11.57 -15.17
CA ILE A 18 -16.13 -11.41 -14.30
C ILE A 18 -15.00 -10.69 -15.03
N ASP A 19 -14.76 -11.01 -16.29
CA ASP A 19 -13.76 -10.33 -17.13
C ASP A 19 -14.10 -8.85 -17.34
N ALA A 20 -15.35 -8.57 -17.68
CA ALA A 20 -15.84 -7.20 -17.85
C ALA A 20 -15.74 -6.40 -16.55
N ALA A 21 -16.12 -7.00 -15.42
CA ALA A 21 -16.03 -6.39 -14.11
C ALA A 21 -14.58 -6.12 -13.70
N THR A 22 -13.67 -7.07 -13.92
CA THR A 22 -12.23 -6.90 -13.65
C THR A 22 -11.67 -5.71 -14.41
N THR A 23 -11.98 -5.60 -15.70
CA THR A 23 -11.52 -4.48 -16.53
C THR A 23 -12.06 -3.13 -16.03
N LEU A 24 -13.34 -3.06 -15.68
CA LEU A 24 -13.96 -1.82 -15.21
C LEU A 24 -13.51 -1.42 -13.80
N PHE A 25 -13.32 -2.38 -12.91
CA PHE A 25 -12.78 -2.11 -11.58
C PHE A 25 -11.34 -1.61 -11.65
N ALA A 26 -10.52 -2.17 -12.54
CA ALA A 26 -9.14 -1.71 -12.77
C ALA A 26 -9.08 -0.26 -13.29
N SER A 27 -9.98 0.12 -14.20
CA SER A 27 -9.92 1.45 -14.86
C SER A 27 -10.57 2.56 -14.04
N GLN A 28 -11.72 2.30 -13.43
CA GLN A 28 -12.58 3.31 -12.79
C GLN A 28 -12.69 3.16 -11.27
N GLY A 29 -12.23 2.04 -10.71
CA GLY A 29 -12.43 1.66 -9.31
C GLY A 29 -13.78 0.98 -9.05
N PHE A 30 -13.87 0.25 -7.94
CA PHE A 30 -15.08 -0.52 -7.60
C PHE A 30 -16.29 0.37 -7.35
N ARG A 31 -16.12 1.51 -6.64
CA ARG A 31 -17.23 2.42 -6.31
C ARG A 31 -17.90 3.00 -7.54
N THR A 32 -17.11 3.43 -8.53
CA THR A 32 -17.58 4.11 -9.75
C THR A 32 -18.26 3.16 -10.72
N ALA A 33 -17.72 1.95 -10.90
CA ALA A 33 -18.26 0.98 -11.85
C ALA A 33 -19.71 0.60 -11.52
N SER A 34 -20.58 0.57 -12.54
CA SER A 34 -21.99 0.21 -12.39
C SER A 34 -22.33 -1.16 -12.98
N LEU A 35 -23.37 -1.81 -12.45
CA LEU A 35 -23.89 -3.07 -13.01
C LEU A 35 -24.40 -2.94 -14.46
N ARG A 36 -24.70 -1.71 -14.92
CA ARG A 36 -25.11 -1.47 -16.30
C ARG A 36 -23.90 -1.47 -17.22
N ASP A 37 -22.83 -0.79 -16.81
CA ASP A 37 -21.58 -0.73 -17.58
C ASP A 37 -20.95 -2.13 -17.69
N ILE A 38 -20.98 -2.90 -16.60
CA ILE A 38 -20.51 -4.31 -16.60
C ILE A 38 -21.36 -5.16 -17.56
N ALA A 39 -22.69 -5.04 -17.51
CA ALA A 39 -23.56 -5.81 -18.42
C ALA A 39 -23.28 -5.46 -19.89
N GLN A 40 -23.15 -4.16 -20.19
CA GLN A 40 -22.81 -3.67 -21.52
C GLN A 40 -21.46 -4.18 -22.00
N ALA A 41 -20.42 -4.09 -21.16
CA ALA A 41 -19.08 -4.59 -21.48
C ALA A 41 -19.05 -6.13 -21.68
N ALA A 42 -19.86 -6.87 -20.93
CA ALA A 42 -20.03 -8.32 -21.09
C ALA A 42 -20.93 -8.71 -22.29
N GLY A 43 -21.49 -7.73 -23.02
CA GLY A 43 -22.36 -7.98 -24.16
C GLY A 43 -23.72 -8.59 -23.80
N ILE A 44 -24.22 -8.32 -22.58
CA ILE A 44 -25.50 -8.86 -22.09
C ILE A 44 -26.42 -7.74 -21.56
N THR A 45 -27.69 -8.07 -21.36
CA THR A 45 -28.64 -7.12 -20.76
C THR A 45 -28.47 -7.07 -19.24
N HIS A 46 -28.81 -5.94 -18.61
CA HIS A 46 -28.80 -5.83 -17.15
C HIS A 46 -29.69 -6.89 -16.45
N PRO A 47 -30.91 -7.21 -16.92
CA PRO A 47 -31.67 -8.35 -16.40
C PRO A 47 -30.97 -9.71 -16.62
N GLY A 48 -30.23 -9.87 -17.72
CA GLY A 48 -29.42 -11.05 -17.98
C GLY A 48 -28.28 -11.21 -16.96
N LEU A 49 -27.54 -10.14 -16.69
CA LEU A 49 -26.50 -10.10 -15.65
C LEU A 49 -27.10 -10.46 -14.28
N ARG A 50 -28.26 -9.88 -13.94
CA ARG A 50 -28.98 -10.10 -12.67
C ARG A 50 -29.39 -11.55 -12.42
N ARG A 51 -29.39 -12.42 -13.44
CA ARG A 51 -29.63 -13.86 -13.29
C ARG A 51 -28.38 -14.63 -12.83
N HIS A 52 -27.19 -14.09 -13.09
CA HIS A 52 -25.92 -14.68 -12.71
C HIS A 52 -25.38 -14.11 -11.40
N PHE A 53 -25.62 -12.82 -11.16
CA PHE A 53 -25.18 -12.12 -9.96
C PHE A 53 -26.28 -11.17 -9.48
N ALA A 54 -26.68 -11.30 -8.22
CA ALA A 54 -27.71 -10.47 -7.62
C ALA A 54 -27.23 -9.03 -7.35
N SER A 55 -25.93 -8.85 -7.12
CA SER A 55 -25.33 -7.57 -6.73
C SER A 55 -23.92 -7.36 -7.30
N LYS A 56 -23.43 -6.11 -7.23
CA LYS A 56 -22.05 -5.77 -7.59
C LYS A 56 -21.05 -6.40 -6.62
N ASP A 57 -21.43 -6.53 -5.35
CA ASP A 57 -20.63 -7.13 -4.29
C ASP A 57 -20.39 -8.63 -4.57
N GLU A 58 -21.39 -9.34 -5.06
CA GLU A 58 -21.26 -10.74 -5.46
C GLU A 58 -20.32 -10.92 -6.66
N ILE A 59 -20.36 -9.98 -7.62
CA ILE A 59 -19.40 -9.96 -8.73
C ILE A 59 -18.00 -9.71 -8.21
N LEU A 60 -17.82 -8.75 -7.29
CA LEU A 60 -16.53 -8.46 -6.70
C LEU A 60 -15.96 -9.69 -6.01
N LEU A 61 -16.73 -10.36 -5.14
CA LEU A 61 -16.28 -11.58 -4.47
C LEU A 61 -15.90 -12.67 -5.48
N ALA A 62 -16.64 -12.82 -6.59
CA ALA A 62 -16.26 -13.76 -7.63
C ALA A 62 -14.96 -13.38 -8.38
N VAL A 63 -14.67 -12.08 -8.54
CA VAL A 63 -13.38 -11.60 -9.07
C VAL A 63 -12.26 -11.97 -8.10
N VAL A 64 -12.46 -11.78 -6.79
CA VAL A 64 -11.48 -12.15 -5.77
C VAL A 64 -11.23 -13.65 -5.72
N ASP A 65 -12.29 -14.46 -5.66
CA ASP A 65 -12.21 -15.92 -5.63
C ASP A 65 -11.42 -16.46 -6.85
N ARG A 66 -11.60 -15.84 -8.02
CA ARG A 66 -10.83 -16.18 -9.21
C ARG A 66 -9.33 -15.93 -9.01
N TYR A 67 -8.97 -14.74 -8.52
CA TYR A 67 -7.57 -14.40 -8.23
C TYR A 67 -6.94 -15.33 -7.20
N GLU A 68 -7.69 -15.71 -6.17
CA GLU A 68 -7.22 -16.65 -5.15
C GLU A 68 -6.98 -18.04 -5.74
N THR A 69 -7.92 -18.53 -6.56
CA THR A 69 -7.83 -19.85 -7.18
C THR A 69 -6.64 -19.93 -8.14
N GLU A 70 -6.46 -18.92 -8.99
CA GLU A 70 -5.34 -18.85 -9.94
C GLU A 70 -4.00 -18.73 -9.22
N THR A 71 -3.91 -17.89 -8.19
CA THR A 71 -2.67 -17.70 -7.41
C THR A 71 -2.35 -18.92 -6.55
N GLY A 72 -3.35 -19.53 -5.91
CA GLY A 72 -3.23 -20.70 -5.05
C GLY A 72 -2.77 -21.94 -5.84
N ALA A 73 -3.35 -22.17 -7.03
CA ALA A 73 -2.91 -23.25 -7.91
C ALA A 73 -1.43 -23.12 -8.32
N TRP A 74 -0.96 -21.88 -8.54
CA TRP A 74 0.46 -21.61 -8.81
C TRP A 74 1.33 -21.79 -7.56
N ALA A 75 0.88 -21.30 -6.41
CA ALA A 75 1.60 -21.43 -5.14
C ALA A 75 1.77 -22.89 -4.71
N ASP A 76 0.77 -23.74 -4.95
CA ASP A 76 0.82 -25.18 -4.67
C ASP A 76 1.73 -25.94 -5.65
N ALA A 77 1.77 -25.51 -6.92
CA ALA A 77 2.59 -26.15 -7.95
C ALA A 77 4.08 -25.80 -7.83
N GLU A 78 4.40 -24.57 -7.42
CA GLU A 78 5.77 -24.05 -7.44
C GLU A 78 6.40 -23.90 -6.04
N GLY A 79 5.57 -23.88 -4.99
CA GLY A 79 5.92 -23.51 -3.62
C GLY A 79 6.31 -22.03 -3.50
N LEU A 80 5.74 -21.22 -2.60
CA LEU A 80 6.18 -19.81 -2.42
C LEU A 80 7.53 -19.71 -1.68
N SER A 81 8.62 -20.16 -2.30
CA SER A 81 9.96 -19.68 -1.96
C SER A 81 10.16 -18.26 -2.51
N ALA A 82 11.17 -17.53 -2.03
CA ALA A 82 11.47 -16.20 -2.56
C ALA A 82 11.71 -16.17 -4.10
N PRO A 83 12.34 -17.19 -4.72
CA PRO A 83 12.35 -17.37 -6.18
C PRO A 83 10.98 -17.58 -6.83
N ALA A 84 10.01 -18.18 -6.14
CA ALA A 84 8.68 -18.42 -6.68
C ALA A 84 7.78 -17.17 -6.62
N ALA A 85 7.99 -16.28 -5.65
CA ALA A 85 7.26 -15.01 -5.58
C ALA A 85 7.46 -14.17 -6.85
N ALA A 86 8.69 -14.10 -7.38
CA ALA A 86 8.97 -13.39 -8.63
C ALA A 86 8.24 -14.01 -9.84
N ARG A 87 8.09 -15.35 -9.87
CA ARG A 87 7.37 -16.06 -10.95
C ARG A 87 5.87 -15.84 -10.87
N ILE A 88 5.30 -15.84 -9.66
CA ILE A 88 3.89 -15.51 -9.44
C ILE A 88 3.64 -14.04 -9.83
N ALA A 89 4.53 -13.12 -9.47
CA ALA A 89 4.43 -11.72 -9.89
C ALA A 89 4.50 -11.57 -11.43
N GLU A 90 5.34 -12.34 -12.12
CA GLU A 90 5.38 -12.35 -13.59
C GLU A 90 4.07 -12.90 -14.19
N HIS A 91 3.47 -13.91 -13.57
CA HIS A 91 2.15 -14.40 -13.96
C HIS A 91 1.07 -13.33 -13.78
N HIS A 92 1.04 -12.65 -12.63
CA HIS A 92 0.12 -11.54 -12.39
C HIS A 92 0.30 -10.38 -13.37
N ARG A 93 1.53 -10.11 -13.79
CA ARG A 93 1.87 -9.04 -14.75
C ARG A 93 1.24 -9.25 -16.13
N VAL A 94 1.10 -10.50 -16.58
CA VAL A 94 0.49 -10.81 -17.89
C VAL A 94 -1.03 -10.87 -17.84
N GLN A 95 -1.64 -10.87 -16.65
CA GLN A 95 -3.09 -10.87 -16.49
C GLN A 95 -3.66 -9.45 -16.60
N PRO A 96 -4.50 -9.15 -17.61
CA PRO A 96 -5.06 -7.82 -17.78
C PRO A 96 -5.85 -7.35 -16.56
N GLY A 97 -5.48 -6.19 -16.01
CA GLY A 97 -6.21 -5.55 -14.91
C GLY A 97 -6.04 -6.18 -13.54
N TYR A 98 -5.29 -7.28 -13.39
CA TYR A 98 -5.05 -7.95 -12.11
C TYR A 98 -4.45 -6.97 -11.08
N LEU A 99 -3.28 -6.42 -11.41
CA LEU A 99 -2.49 -5.61 -10.49
C LEU A 99 -3.27 -4.40 -9.97
N ALA A 100 -3.93 -3.68 -10.89
CA ALA A 100 -4.74 -2.51 -10.56
C ALA A 100 -5.97 -2.87 -9.71
N THR A 101 -6.71 -3.94 -10.07
CA THR A 101 -7.91 -4.35 -9.34
C THR A 101 -7.56 -4.87 -7.96
N PHE A 102 -6.56 -5.73 -7.86
CA PHE A 102 -6.12 -6.31 -6.59
C PHE A 102 -5.58 -5.22 -5.65
N THR A 103 -4.73 -4.32 -6.14
CA THR A 103 -4.18 -3.22 -5.32
C THR A 103 -5.29 -2.29 -4.83
N ALA A 104 -6.21 -1.86 -5.71
CA ALA A 104 -7.35 -1.03 -5.32
C ALA A 104 -8.20 -1.72 -4.26
N LEU A 105 -8.54 -3.00 -4.48
CA LEU A 105 -9.32 -3.79 -3.53
C LEU A 105 -8.61 -3.98 -2.19
N ALA A 106 -7.31 -4.25 -2.18
CA ALA A 106 -6.52 -4.46 -0.97
C ALA A 106 -6.58 -3.23 -0.06
N GLY A 107 -6.60 -2.02 -0.63
CA GLY A 107 -6.83 -0.78 0.11
C GLY A 107 -8.30 -0.57 0.49
N GLU A 108 -9.23 -0.62 -0.47
CA GLU A 108 -10.67 -0.36 -0.24
C GLU A 108 -11.28 -1.28 0.82
N ALA A 109 -10.91 -2.56 0.81
CA ALA A 109 -11.43 -3.56 1.73
C ALA A 109 -10.83 -3.49 3.14
N THR A 110 -9.88 -2.58 3.42
CA THR A 110 -9.45 -2.29 4.80
C THR A 110 -10.58 -1.69 5.64
N ALA A 111 -11.50 -0.98 5.00
CA ALA A 111 -12.69 -0.45 5.63
C ALA A 111 -13.64 -1.59 6.06
N THR A 112 -13.95 -1.68 7.36
CA THR A 112 -14.71 -2.82 7.94
C THR A 112 -16.11 -3.04 7.34
N GLN A 113 -16.73 -1.98 6.80
CA GLN A 113 -18.02 -2.02 6.12
C GLN A 113 -17.97 -2.49 4.67
N HIS A 114 -16.77 -2.67 4.10
CA HIS A 114 -16.60 -3.08 2.72
C HIS A 114 -17.02 -4.57 2.55
N PRO A 115 -17.78 -4.93 1.50
CA PRO A 115 -18.29 -6.29 1.32
C PRO A 115 -17.19 -7.37 1.26
N ALA A 116 -15.99 -7.01 0.77
CA ALA A 116 -14.86 -7.92 0.69
C ALA A 116 -13.98 -7.96 1.96
N HIS A 117 -14.27 -7.14 2.99
CA HIS A 117 -13.39 -7.00 4.16
C HIS A 117 -13.12 -8.34 4.86
N ALA A 118 -14.19 -9.10 5.17
CA ALA A 118 -14.05 -10.38 5.85
C ALA A 118 -13.25 -11.40 5.03
N HIS A 119 -13.43 -11.39 3.70
CA HIS A 119 -12.71 -12.27 2.78
C HIS A 119 -11.23 -11.89 2.71
N MET A 120 -10.90 -10.61 2.49
CA MET A 120 -9.52 -10.12 2.43
C MET A 120 -8.78 -10.31 3.76
N ARG A 121 -9.47 -10.12 4.91
CA ARG A 121 -8.89 -10.41 6.23
C ARG A 121 -8.50 -11.89 6.37
N LYS A 122 -9.39 -12.80 5.94
CA LYS A 122 -9.10 -14.25 5.93
C LYS A 122 -7.92 -14.55 5.00
N ARG A 123 -7.94 -14.03 3.78
CA ARG A 123 -6.85 -14.15 2.80
C ARG A 123 -5.50 -13.78 3.41
N TYR A 124 -5.40 -12.60 4.03
CA TYR A 124 -4.12 -12.16 4.62
C TYR A 124 -3.65 -13.05 5.77
N ALA A 125 -4.57 -13.60 6.57
CA ALA A 125 -4.22 -14.58 7.59
C ALA A 125 -3.68 -15.88 6.97
N ASP A 126 -4.34 -16.38 5.92
CA ASP A 126 -3.94 -17.59 5.20
C ASP A 126 -2.59 -17.41 4.48
N VAL A 127 -2.38 -16.26 3.82
CA VAL A 127 -1.11 -15.91 3.15
C VAL A 127 0.04 -15.88 4.15
N ARG A 128 -0.14 -15.28 5.34
CA ARG A 128 0.90 -15.29 6.38
C ARG A 128 1.20 -16.71 6.87
N ALA A 129 0.17 -17.51 7.15
CA ALA A 129 0.35 -18.88 7.61
C ALA A 129 1.07 -19.76 6.56
N ALA A 130 0.66 -19.66 5.30
CA ALA A 130 1.30 -20.35 4.19
C ALA A 130 2.76 -19.89 4.01
N SER A 131 2.99 -18.57 4.00
CA SER A 131 4.33 -17.98 3.85
C SER A 131 5.28 -18.46 4.95
N ALA A 132 4.83 -18.54 6.21
CA ALA A 132 5.66 -19.06 7.31
C ALA A 132 6.04 -20.53 7.11
N ALA A 133 5.08 -21.37 6.70
CA ALA A 133 5.36 -22.78 6.38
C ALA A 133 6.35 -22.93 5.21
N GLN A 134 6.27 -22.04 4.23
CA GLN A 134 7.12 -22.06 3.04
C GLN A 134 8.53 -21.56 3.33
N PHE A 135 8.70 -20.47 4.09
CA PHE A 135 10.03 -20.03 4.51
C PHE A 135 10.74 -21.05 5.39
N ARG A 136 10.02 -21.77 6.27
CA ARG A 136 10.60 -22.90 7.03
C ARG A 136 11.04 -24.04 6.13
N THR A 137 10.23 -24.39 5.13
CA THR A 137 10.59 -25.41 4.13
C THR A 137 11.82 -25.00 3.32
N ALA A 138 11.85 -23.75 2.83
CA ALA A 138 12.96 -23.21 2.07
C ALA A 138 14.26 -23.13 2.90
N GLN A 139 14.16 -22.79 4.19
CA GLN A 139 15.30 -22.80 5.11
C GLN A 139 15.82 -24.22 5.35
N ALA A 140 14.93 -25.20 5.55
CA ALA A 140 15.31 -26.61 5.67
C ALA A 140 15.97 -27.16 4.39
N ALA A 141 15.59 -26.65 3.22
CA ALA A 141 16.20 -26.98 1.93
C ALA A 141 17.52 -26.24 1.65
N GLY A 142 17.88 -25.23 2.44
CA GLY A 142 19.07 -24.40 2.23
C GLY A 142 18.90 -23.27 1.21
N ASP A 143 17.68 -23.04 0.71
CA ASP A 143 17.35 -21.93 -0.19
C ASP A 143 17.19 -20.61 0.56
N VAL A 144 16.97 -20.65 1.87
CA VAL A 144 17.00 -19.50 2.78
C VAL A 144 18.01 -19.77 3.89
N HIS A 145 18.87 -18.80 4.17
CA HIS A 145 19.90 -18.93 5.19
C HIS A 145 19.29 -19.04 6.60
N ALA A 146 19.97 -19.76 7.50
CA ALA A 146 19.50 -20.04 8.87
C ALA A 146 19.34 -18.79 9.75
N ASP A 147 20.00 -17.69 9.40
CA ASP A 147 19.96 -16.42 10.14
C ASP A 147 18.63 -15.67 9.98
N HIS A 148 17.84 -15.99 8.96
CA HIS A 148 16.57 -15.32 8.72
C HIS A 148 15.46 -16.01 9.50
N ASP A 149 14.65 -15.23 10.22
CA ASP A 149 13.47 -15.73 10.94
C ASP A 149 12.30 -15.95 9.96
N PRO A 150 11.85 -17.21 9.75
CA PRO A 150 10.74 -17.52 8.84
C PRO A 150 9.42 -16.83 9.23
N ASP A 151 9.17 -16.61 10.51
CA ASP A 151 7.93 -16.00 10.99
C ASP A 151 7.91 -14.50 10.70
N ARG A 152 9.06 -13.82 10.83
CA ARG A 152 9.21 -12.42 10.41
C ARG A 152 9.09 -12.27 8.89
N LEU A 153 9.75 -13.16 8.14
CA LEU A 153 9.66 -13.15 6.68
C LEU A 153 8.21 -13.36 6.18
N ALA A 154 7.43 -14.18 6.87
CA ALA A 154 6.03 -14.41 6.55
C ALA A 154 5.13 -13.18 6.67
N VAL A 155 5.54 -12.18 7.46
CA VAL A 155 4.84 -10.89 7.58
C VAL A 155 5.43 -9.88 6.59
N GLN A 156 6.76 -9.72 6.61
CA GLN A 156 7.44 -8.65 5.88
C GLN A 156 7.47 -8.87 4.38
N TYR A 157 7.64 -10.11 3.91
CA TYR A 157 7.79 -10.38 2.48
C TYR A 157 6.49 -10.18 1.70
N PRO A 158 5.32 -10.69 2.15
CA PRO A 158 4.04 -10.36 1.52
C PRO A 158 3.69 -8.87 1.65
N ALA A 159 4.05 -8.22 2.76
CA ALA A 159 3.83 -6.78 2.92
C ALA A 159 4.65 -5.97 1.91
N ALA A 160 5.95 -6.26 1.78
CA ALA A 160 6.80 -5.62 0.77
C ALA A 160 6.25 -5.87 -0.64
N TRP A 161 5.75 -7.07 -0.94
CA TRP A 161 5.12 -7.33 -2.24
C TRP A 161 3.90 -6.43 -2.48
N ASP A 162 2.95 -6.35 -1.55
CA ASP A 162 1.78 -5.46 -1.71
C ASP A 162 2.18 -4.00 -1.95
N GLY A 163 3.16 -3.49 -1.20
CA GLY A 163 3.66 -2.13 -1.42
C GLY A 163 4.39 -1.96 -2.76
N LEU A 164 5.14 -2.97 -3.21
CA LEU A 164 5.82 -2.93 -4.51
C LEU A 164 4.81 -2.87 -5.66
N GLN A 165 3.68 -3.57 -5.54
CA GLN A 165 2.60 -3.53 -6.54
C GLN A 165 2.03 -2.12 -6.69
N LEU A 166 1.79 -1.45 -5.56
CA LEU A 166 1.36 -0.06 -5.53
C LEU A 166 2.40 0.90 -6.14
N LEU A 167 3.68 0.72 -5.79
CA LEU A 167 4.77 1.52 -6.33
C LEU A 167 4.94 1.32 -7.85
N GLU A 168 4.85 0.10 -8.36
CA GLU A 168 4.95 -0.18 -9.81
C GLU A 168 3.77 0.45 -10.58
N LEU A 169 2.54 0.39 -10.07
CA LEU A 169 1.39 1.01 -10.72
C LEU A 169 1.54 2.54 -10.84
N LEU A 170 2.12 3.19 -9.83
CA LEU A 170 2.23 4.64 -9.76
C LEU A 170 3.56 5.17 -10.34
N THR A 171 4.61 4.35 -10.32
CA THR A 171 5.97 4.69 -10.79
C THR A 171 6.62 3.53 -11.57
N PRO A 172 6.01 3.07 -12.68
CA PRO A 172 6.48 1.90 -13.42
C PRO A 172 7.87 2.09 -14.06
N ASP A 173 8.31 3.34 -14.24
CA ASP A 173 9.66 3.67 -14.72
C ASP A 173 10.74 3.57 -13.63
N ARG A 174 10.34 3.39 -12.36
CA ARG A 174 11.24 3.41 -11.19
C ARG A 174 11.27 2.07 -10.45
N VAL A 175 10.15 1.37 -10.39
CA VAL A 175 10.01 0.14 -9.59
C VAL A 175 9.42 -0.98 -10.45
N SER A 176 10.02 -2.17 -10.34
CA SER A 176 9.50 -3.42 -10.88
C SER A 176 9.36 -4.42 -9.75
N VAL A 177 8.14 -4.91 -9.50
CA VAL A 177 7.86 -5.95 -8.50
C VAL A 177 8.70 -7.18 -8.78
N VAL A 178 8.75 -7.65 -10.03
CA VAL A 178 9.47 -8.86 -10.42
C VAL A 178 10.97 -8.74 -10.12
N ALA A 179 11.59 -7.63 -10.52
CA ALA A 179 13.01 -7.40 -10.25
C ALA A 179 13.30 -7.26 -8.74
N ALA A 180 12.42 -6.57 -8.00
CA ALA A 180 12.56 -6.38 -6.57
C ALA A 180 12.45 -7.70 -5.78
N LEU A 181 11.46 -8.53 -6.10
CA LEU A 181 11.29 -9.85 -5.48
C LEU A 181 12.43 -10.81 -5.81
N HIS A 182 12.93 -10.80 -7.06
CA HIS A 182 14.12 -11.58 -7.41
C HIS A 182 15.35 -11.14 -6.60
N GLY A 183 15.61 -9.83 -6.52
CA GLY A 183 16.72 -9.28 -5.74
C GLY A 183 16.61 -9.59 -4.24
N ALA A 184 15.41 -9.52 -3.67
CA ALA A 184 15.17 -9.91 -2.29
C ALA A 184 15.39 -11.40 -2.06
N GLY A 185 14.93 -12.26 -2.97
CA GLY A 185 15.10 -13.70 -2.87
C GLY A 185 16.56 -14.14 -2.88
N GLU A 186 17.40 -13.57 -3.76
CA GLU A 186 18.83 -13.87 -3.77
C GLU A 186 19.51 -13.48 -2.44
N ARG A 187 19.11 -12.38 -1.80
CA ARG A 187 19.68 -11.96 -0.51
C ARG A 187 19.33 -12.90 0.63
N LEU A 188 18.16 -13.54 0.59
CA LEU A 188 17.75 -14.50 1.63
C LEU A 188 18.63 -15.76 1.64
N ARG A 189 19.37 -16.04 0.56
CA ARG A 189 20.31 -17.18 0.46
C ARG A 189 21.61 -16.93 1.24
N HIS A 190 21.86 -15.69 1.62
CA HIS A 190 23.09 -15.27 2.28
C HIS A 190 22.88 -15.01 3.78
N PRO A 191 23.93 -15.17 4.61
CA PRO A 191 23.87 -14.83 6.03
C PRO A 191 23.60 -13.35 6.25
N LEU A 192 23.04 -13.03 7.42
CA LEU A 192 22.87 -11.65 7.81
C LEU A 192 24.24 -11.02 8.12
N PRO A 193 24.45 -9.73 7.80
CA PRO A 193 25.67 -9.06 8.18
C PRO A 193 25.78 -9.06 9.72
N PRO A 194 26.99 -9.30 10.28
CA PRO A 194 27.18 -9.27 11.72
C PRO A 194 26.85 -7.87 12.27
N LEU A 195 26.12 -7.83 13.40
CA LEU A 195 25.84 -6.59 14.11
C LEU A 195 27.16 -5.96 14.58
N ASP A 196 27.49 -4.79 14.08
CA ASP A 196 28.76 -4.12 14.35
C ASP A 196 28.54 -2.93 15.29
N ARG A 197 28.69 -3.17 16.60
CA ARG A 197 28.49 -2.16 17.66
C ARG A 197 29.60 -1.10 17.74
N ARG A 198 30.32 -0.82 16.65
CA ARG A 198 31.43 0.14 16.65
C ARG A 198 30.92 1.57 16.82
N THR A 199 31.77 2.41 17.41
CA THR A 199 31.49 3.82 17.70
C THR A 199 31.08 4.58 16.43
N PRO A 200 30.01 5.39 16.46
CA PRO A 200 29.55 6.14 15.29
C PRO A 200 30.68 6.98 14.69
N ARG A 201 30.88 6.83 13.38
CA ARG A 201 31.74 7.75 12.62
C ARG A 201 31.02 9.09 12.51
N ALA A 202 31.75 10.21 12.38
CA ALA A 202 31.15 11.54 12.22
C ALA A 202 30.17 11.54 11.03
N ALA A 203 28.88 11.48 11.33
CA ALA A 203 27.82 11.29 10.36
C ALA A 203 27.34 12.63 9.79
N ARG A 204 26.86 12.62 8.55
CA ARG A 204 26.25 13.80 7.94
C ARG A 204 24.80 13.91 8.40
N ARG A 205 24.40 15.10 8.88
CA ARG A 205 22.99 15.37 9.16
C ARG A 205 22.18 15.27 7.86
N PRO A 206 21.10 14.48 7.83
CA PRO A 206 20.27 14.38 6.64
C PRO A 206 19.46 15.66 6.42
N VAL A 207 19.11 15.93 5.16
CA VAL A 207 18.15 16.99 4.82
C VAL A 207 16.75 16.48 5.13
N ALA A 208 15.92 17.32 5.78
CA ALA A 208 14.54 16.95 6.12
C ALA A 208 13.70 16.66 4.87
N LEU A 209 12.94 15.56 4.90
CA LEU A 209 12.02 15.17 3.83
C LEU A 209 10.91 16.22 3.72
N THR A 210 10.83 16.93 2.59
CA THR A 210 9.79 17.94 2.36
C THR A 210 8.88 17.46 1.22
N PRO A 211 7.62 17.10 1.49
CA PRO A 211 6.74 16.53 0.47
C PRO A 211 6.50 17.51 -0.68
N PRO A 212 6.20 17.01 -1.89
CA PRO A 212 5.87 17.87 -3.03
C PRO A 212 4.66 18.73 -2.73
N GLU A 213 4.66 19.96 -3.24
CA GLU A 213 3.45 20.80 -3.20
C GLU A 213 2.35 20.17 -4.08
N PRO A 214 1.08 20.19 -3.64
CA PRO A 214 -0.01 19.72 -4.48
C PRO A 214 -0.13 20.60 -5.74
N PRO A 215 -0.42 20.00 -6.92
CA PRO A 215 -0.55 20.77 -8.15
C PRO A 215 -1.72 21.76 -8.09
N ASP A 216 -1.54 22.96 -8.66
CA ASP A 216 -2.56 23.99 -8.93
C ASP A 216 -3.27 24.66 -7.74
N MET A 217 -2.56 25.01 -6.66
CA MET A 217 -3.15 25.87 -5.63
C MET A 217 -2.51 27.26 -5.61
N PRO A 218 -3.21 28.33 -6.04
CA PRO A 218 -2.65 29.68 -6.04
C PRO A 218 -2.23 30.13 -4.63
N ALA A 219 -1.04 30.72 -4.55
CA ALA A 219 -0.48 31.29 -3.33
C ALA A 219 -1.27 32.53 -2.90
N GLY A 220 -2.42 32.33 -2.24
CA GLY A 220 -3.26 33.41 -1.74
C GLY A 220 -2.59 34.25 -0.63
N TYR A 221 -3.20 35.39 -0.29
CA TYR A 221 -2.79 36.30 0.78
C TYR A 221 -2.51 35.58 2.12
N ALA A 222 -1.67 36.18 2.97
CA ALA A 222 -1.22 35.61 4.26
C ALA A 222 -2.38 35.16 5.18
N SER A 223 -3.48 35.93 5.22
CA SER A 223 -4.69 35.58 5.97
C SER A 223 -5.42 34.36 5.40
N GLY A 224 -5.42 34.22 4.07
CA GLY A 224 -5.95 33.04 3.37
C GLY A 224 -5.13 31.77 3.64
N ARG A 225 -3.79 31.89 3.70
CA ARG A 225 -2.89 30.78 4.04
C ARG A 225 -3.07 30.31 5.48
N ALA A 226 -3.16 31.24 6.43
CA ALA A 226 -3.41 30.91 7.83
C ALA A 226 -4.76 30.17 8.01
N ARG A 227 -5.79 30.60 7.27
CA ARG A 227 -7.10 29.92 7.28
C ARG A 227 -7.03 28.53 6.67
N ARG A 228 -6.37 28.35 5.51
CA ARG A 228 -6.15 27.03 4.89
C ARG A 228 -5.41 26.08 5.84
N ALA A 229 -4.34 26.55 6.48
CA ALA A 229 -3.58 25.77 7.45
C ALA A 229 -4.47 25.31 8.63
N ARG A 230 -5.34 26.18 9.15
CA ARG A 230 -6.29 25.81 10.22
C ARG A 230 -7.33 24.78 9.75
N ILE A 231 -7.89 24.96 8.55
CA ILE A 231 -8.83 23.99 7.96
C ILE A 231 -8.18 22.61 7.87
N VAL A 232 -6.96 22.55 7.31
CA VAL A 232 -6.22 21.30 7.14
C VAL A 232 -5.89 20.67 8.50
N ALA A 233 -5.45 21.45 9.48
CA ALA A 233 -5.13 20.94 10.82
C ALA A 233 -6.35 20.34 11.53
N ASP A 234 -7.51 21.01 11.45
CA ASP A 234 -8.74 20.52 12.08
C ASP A 234 -9.32 19.30 11.34
N ALA A 235 -9.26 19.30 10.00
CA ALA A 235 -9.63 18.15 9.19
C ALA A 235 -8.73 16.94 9.48
N THR A 236 -7.43 17.15 9.63
CA THR A 236 -6.46 16.11 10.02
C THR A 236 -6.87 15.44 11.33
N ARG A 237 -7.23 16.23 12.35
CA ARG A 237 -7.68 15.68 13.63
C ARG A 237 -8.99 14.92 13.50
N LEU A 238 -9.98 15.46 12.78
CA LEU A 238 -11.25 14.77 12.55
C LEU A 238 -11.07 13.43 11.83
N TYR A 239 -10.24 13.39 10.78
CA TYR A 239 -9.96 12.15 10.05
C TYR A 239 -9.17 11.15 10.90
N ALA A 240 -8.25 11.61 11.76
CA ALA A 240 -7.53 10.75 12.69
C ALA A 240 -8.46 10.12 13.75
N GLU A 241 -9.40 10.90 14.29
CA GLU A 241 -10.32 10.49 15.36
C GLU A 241 -11.49 9.63 14.86
N ARG A 242 -12.11 10.01 13.73
CA ARG A 242 -13.38 9.45 13.25
C ARG A 242 -13.27 8.68 11.93
N GLY A 243 -12.12 8.80 11.25
CA GLY A 243 -11.95 8.30 9.87
C GLY A 243 -12.49 9.27 8.82
N TYR A 244 -12.01 9.12 7.57
CA TYR A 244 -12.46 9.94 6.44
C TYR A 244 -13.93 9.69 6.12
N GLY A 245 -14.34 8.44 5.96
CA GLY A 245 -15.70 8.09 5.52
C GLY A 245 -16.80 8.69 6.41
N ALA A 246 -16.61 8.64 7.72
CA ALA A 246 -17.57 9.14 8.71
C ALA A 246 -17.53 10.67 8.93
N THR A 247 -16.58 11.39 8.32
CA THR A 247 -16.44 12.84 8.46
C THR A 247 -16.99 13.55 7.23
N SER A 248 -18.00 14.41 7.39
CA SER A 248 -18.53 15.21 6.28
C SER A 248 -17.84 16.58 6.15
N MET A 249 -17.97 17.23 4.99
CA MET A 249 -17.53 18.63 4.82
C MET A 249 -18.24 19.58 5.80
N ASN A 250 -19.46 19.26 6.23
CA ASN A 250 -20.17 20.05 7.24
C ASN A 250 -19.52 19.90 8.62
N ASP A 251 -19.10 18.69 9.01
CA ASP A 251 -18.41 18.45 10.28
C ASP A 251 -17.10 19.23 10.34
N VAL A 252 -16.35 19.26 9.24
CA VAL A 252 -15.12 20.06 9.12
C VAL A 252 -15.43 21.55 9.26
N ALA A 253 -16.43 22.06 8.54
CA ALA A 253 -16.80 23.48 8.61
C ALA A 253 -17.19 23.90 10.04
N GLN A 254 -17.97 23.06 10.72
CA GLN A 254 -18.37 23.28 12.11
C GLN A 254 -17.17 23.27 13.06
N ARG A 255 -16.26 22.31 12.91
CA ARG A 255 -15.05 22.19 13.75
C ARG A 255 -14.12 23.38 13.61
N VAL A 256 -13.91 23.86 12.38
CA VAL A 256 -13.05 25.01 12.07
C VAL A 256 -13.70 26.34 12.47
N GLY A 257 -15.03 26.36 12.58
CA GLY A 257 -15.81 27.59 12.82
C GLY A 257 -15.89 28.48 11.57
N VAL A 258 -16.04 27.87 10.39
CA VAL A 258 -16.27 28.60 9.12
C VAL A 258 -17.59 28.18 8.50
N SER A 259 -18.16 29.04 7.64
CA SER A 259 -19.36 28.67 6.89
C SER A 259 -19.04 27.54 5.89
N LYS A 260 -20.06 26.75 5.54
CA LYS A 260 -19.95 25.74 4.47
C LYS A 260 -19.44 26.38 3.17
N SER A 261 -20.03 27.51 2.76
CA SER A 261 -19.59 28.26 1.56
C SER A 261 -18.10 28.64 1.62
N THR A 262 -17.61 29.10 2.77
CA THR A 262 -16.19 29.43 2.95
C THR A 262 -15.30 28.18 2.83
N LEU A 263 -15.72 27.05 3.37
CA LEU A 263 -14.97 25.80 3.22
C LEU A 263 -14.90 25.36 1.76
N PHE A 264 -16.04 25.35 1.05
CA PHE A 264 -16.11 24.99 -0.37
C PHE A 264 -15.34 25.94 -1.28
N HIS A 265 -15.22 27.22 -0.91
CA HIS A 265 -14.37 28.17 -1.62
C HIS A 265 -12.88 27.81 -1.53
N HIS A 266 -12.43 27.25 -0.39
CA HIS A 266 -11.03 26.82 -0.24
C HIS A 266 -10.79 25.41 -0.78
N TYR A 267 -11.75 24.50 -0.60
CA TYR A 267 -11.67 23.10 -0.96
C TYR A 267 -13.00 22.68 -1.59
N PRO A 268 -13.10 22.70 -2.93
CA PRO A 268 -14.36 22.44 -3.64
C PRO A 268 -14.93 21.05 -3.38
N THR A 269 -14.06 20.06 -3.10
CA THR A 269 -14.45 18.69 -2.78
C THR A 269 -13.76 18.20 -1.50
N LYS A 270 -14.31 17.14 -0.93
CA LYS A 270 -13.77 16.46 0.25
C LYS A 270 -12.42 15.82 -0.08
N GLU A 271 -12.27 15.35 -1.32
CA GLU A 271 -11.07 14.74 -1.88
C GLU A 271 -9.94 15.77 -2.01
N THR A 272 -10.22 16.99 -2.48
CA THR A 272 -9.21 18.06 -2.53
C THR A 272 -8.72 18.43 -1.14
N LEU A 273 -9.61 18.50 -0.15
CA LEU A 273 -9.22 18.70 1.25
C LEU A 273 -8.39 17.53 1.77
N LEU A 274 -8.73 16.29 1.40
CA LEU A 274 -8.00 15.10 1.83
C LEU A 274 -6.56 15.09 1.30
N ILE A 275 -6.33 15.42 0.03
CA ILE A 275 -4.98 15.52 -0.54
C ILE A 275 -4.13 16.48 0.31
N GLU A 276 -4.68 17.62 0.72
CA GLU A 276 -3.98 18.61 1.53
C GLU A 276 -3.73 18.15 2.97
N VAL A 277 -4.64 17.36 3.54
CA VAL A 277 -4.41 16.66 4.81
C VAL A 277 -3.27 15.66 4.70
N LEU A 278 -3.19 14.89 3.60
CA LEU A 278 -2.10 13.95 3.36
C LEU A 278 -0.76 14.68 3.18
N VAL A 279 -0.72 15.76 2.40
CA VAL A 279 0.48 16.62 2.26
C VAL A 279 0.94 17.14 3.63
N ALA A 280 0.03 17.62 4.46
CA ALA A 280 0.37 18.12 5.79
C ALA A 280 0.88 17.00 6.72
N ARG A 281 0.27 15.81 6.67
CA ARG A 281 0.73 14.61 7.38
C ARG A 281 2.15 14.25 6.95
N ASP A 282 2.41 14.21 5.65
CA ASP A 282 3.70 13.83 5.10
C ASP A 282 4.81 14.81 5.49
N ARG A 283 4.49 16.11 5.52
CA ARG A 283 5.41 17.14 5.99
C ARG A 283 5.73 16.97 7.47
N SER A 284 4.71 16.68 8.28
CA SER A 284 4.89 16.41 9.70
C SER A 284 5.75 15.17 9.95
N ILE A 285 5.58 14.12 9.13
CA ILE A 285 6.40 12.90 9.19
C ILE A 285 7.85 13.21 8.82
N GLY A 286 8.08 13.91 7.71
CA GLY A 286 9.41 14.25 7.22
C GLY A 286 10.20 15.17 8.15
N GLN A 287 9.53 16.15 8.78
CA GLN A 287 10.15 17.06 9.75
C GLN A 287 10.51 16.34 11.05
N ALA A 288 9.60 15.54 11.62
CA ALA A 288 9.86 14.80 12.84
C ALA A 288 11.03 13.82 12.71
N GLY A 289 11.19 13.18 11.53
CA GLY A 289 12.33 12.29 11.26
C GLY A 289 13.65 13.03 11.04
N GLY A 290 13.63 14.21 10.42
CA GLY A 290 14.85 14.94 10.06
C GLY A 290 15.43 15.83 11.17
N ASP A 291 14.58 16.46 11.97
CA ASP A 291 15.03 17.43 12.99
C ASP A 291 15.73 16.76 14.18
N GLU A 292 15.32 15.52 14.51
CA GLU A 292 15.86 14.74 15.64
C GLU A 292 17.02 13.82 15.25
N ALA A 293 17.22 13.55 13.96
CA ALA A 293 18.23 12.59 13.49
C ALA A 293 19.66 13.16 13.50
N ALA A 294 20.57 12.44 14.17
CA ALA A 294 22.00 12.76 14.18
C ALA A 294 22.73 12.27 12.92
N SER A 295 22.20 11.24 12.26
CA SER A 295 22.76 10.62 11.05
C SER A 295 21.68 10.21 10.05
N ALA A 296 22.07 9.85 8.83
CA ALA A 296 21.15 9.27 7.85
C ALA A 296 20.59 7.90 8.31
N ALA A 297 21.39 7.09 9.00
CA ALA A 297 20.95 5.83 9.59
C ALA A 297 19.89 6.06 10.69
N ASP A 298 20.04 7.08 11.53
CA ASP A 298 19.04 7.44 12.54
C ASP A 298 17.74 7.92 11.90
N ALA A 299 17.81 8.70 10.82
CA ALA A 299 16.63 9.13 10.08
C ALA A 299 15.89 7.94 9.44
N LEU A 300 16.61 6.94 8.92
CA LEU A 300 16.02 5.70 8.42
C LEU A 300 15.36 4.91 9.56
N ARG A 301 16.04 4.72 10.71
CA ARG A 301 15.48 4.06 11.90
C ARG A 301 14.25 4.77 12.46
N ALA A 302 14.16 6.09 12.33
CA ALA A 302 13.02 6.88 12.75
C ALA A 302 11.71 6.54 11.98
N PHE A 303 11.76 5.78 10.89
CA PHE A 303 10.56 5.23 10.23
C PHE A 303 9.77 4.33 11.19
N ALA A 304 10.45 3.47 11.97
CA ALA A 304 9.80 2.59 12.93
C ALA A 304 9.09 3.38 14.05
N ASP A 305 9.75 4.41 14.60
CA ASP A 305 9.16 5.30 15.59
C ASP A 305 7.99 6.11 15.02
N THR A 306 8.11 6.54 13.77
CA THR A 306 7.02 7.23 13.07
C THR A 306 5.83 6.32 12.86
N ALA A 307 6.05 5.06 12.47
CA ALA A 307 4.99 4.07 12.34
C ALA A 307 4.28 3.83 13.68
N ARG A 308 5.03 3.71 14.78
CA ARG A 308 4.47 3.57 16.14
C ARG A 308 3.59 4.77 16.51
N ARG A 309 4.11 6.00 16.36
CA ARG A 309 3.35 7.23 16.64
C ARG A 309 2.08 7.34 15.79
N ASN A 310 2.15 6.94 14.52
CA ASN A 310 1.01 6.96 13.62
C ASN A 310 -0.05 5.94 14.05
N ALA A 311 0.34 4.73 14.44
CA ALA A 311 -0.58 3.69 14.89
C ALA A 311 -1.28 4.09 16.21
N GLU A 312 -0.54 4.72 17.14
CA GLU A 312 -1.06 5.17 18.44
C GLU A 312 -1.99 6.39 18.31
N ARG A 313 -1.61 7.40 17.51
CA ARG A 313 -2.24 8.73 17.53
C ARG A 313 -3.16 9.00 16.33
N SER A 314 -2.94 8.30 15.23
CA SER A 314 -3.55 8.63 13.94
C SER A 314 -4.00 7.41 13.14
N PRO A 315 -4.68 6.41 13.76
CA PRO A 315 -5.09 5.19 13.06
C PRO A 315 -6.02 5.50 11.87
N GLY A 316 -6.91 6.49 12.00
CA GLY A 316 -7.78 6.93 10.91
C GLY A 316 -7.02 7.54 9.73
N LEU A 317 -5.85 8.14 9.93
CA LEU A 317 -5.03 8.64 8.81
C LEU A 317 -4.27 7.53 8.09
N ILE A 318 -3.94 6.43 8.79
CA ILE A 318 -3.35 5.24 8.16
C ILE A 318 -4.39 4.61 7.22
N GLU A 319 -5.61 4.39 7.70
CA GLU A 319 -6.71 3.83 6.89
C GLU A 319 -6.94 4.65 5.62
N VAL A 320 -7.04 5.97 5.78
CA VAL A 320 -7.35 6.86 4.68
C VAL A 320 -6.21 6.97 3.68
N HIS A 321 -4.97 6.92 4.16
CA HIS A 321 -3.81 6.84 3.29
C HIS A 321 -3.83 5.55 2.48
N ALA A 322 -4.00 4.38 3.13
CA ALA A 322 -4.01 3.08 2.49
C ALA A 322 -5.14 2.95 1.45
N VAL A 323 -6.35 3.41 1.77
CA VAL A 323 -7.47 3.42 0.82
C VAL A 323 -7.16 4.32 -0.36
N LEU A 324 -6.76 5.58 -0.12
CA LEU A 324 -6.61 6.55 -1.20
C LEU A 324 -5.39 6.27 -2.10
N SER A 325 -4.29 5.75 -1.54
CA SER A 325 -3.12 5.37 -2.34
C SER A 325 -3.46 4.24 -3.31
N CYS A 326 -4.21 3.23 -2.82
CA CYS A 326 -4.71 2.13 -3.62
C CYS A 326 -5.79 2.56 -4.64
N GLU A 327 -6.80 3.35 -4.25
CA GLU A 327 -7.81 3.88 -5.20
C GLU A 327 -7.13 4.74 -6.29
N ALA A 328 -6.06 5.46 -5.95
CA ALA A 328 -5.28 6.26 -6.89
C ALA A 328 -4.49 5.44 -7.92
N SER A 329 -4.43 4.11 -7.79
CA SER A 329 -3.82 3.27 -8.83
C SER A 329 -4.70 3.16 -10.08
N ALA A 330 -6.01 3.40 -9.98
CA ALA A 330 -6.91 3.46 -11.12
C ALA A 330 -6.55 4.64 -12.03
N ALA A 331 -6.55 4.40 -13.34
CA ALA A 331 -6.03 5.35 -14.33
C ALA A 331 -6.75 6.70 -14.31
N GLU A 332 -8.06 6.69 -14.05
CA GLU A 332 -8.93 7.88 -14.07
C GLU A 332 -9.02 8.57 -12.70
N HIS A 333 -8.32 8.10 -11.67
CA HIS A 333 -8.47 8.62 -10.32
C HIS A 333 -7.88 10.04 -10.16
N PRO A 334 -8.63 11.02 -9.62
CA PRO A 334 -8.20 12.41 -9.56
C PRO A 334 -6.98 12.65 -8.66
N ALA A 335 -6.76 11.83 -7.63
CA ALA A 335 -5.58 11.93 -6.77
C ALA A 335 -4.32 11.25 -7.36
N ARG A 336 -4.44 10.55 -8.50
CA ARG A 336 -3.32 9.81 -9.11
C ARG A 336 -2.09 10.71 -9.34
N PRO A 337 -2.18 11.92 -9.94
CA PRO A 337 -1.00 12.76 -10.15
C PRO A 337 -0.26 13.12 -8.85
N TYR A 338 -0.99 13.36 -7.77
CA TYR A 338 -0.40 13.62 -6.45
C TYR A 338 0.37 12.41 -5.93
N PHE A 339 -0.19 11.20 -6.00
CA PHE A 339 0.49 10.00 -5.52
C PHE A 339 1.71 9.63 -6.38
N ILE A 340 1.69 9.83 -7.70
CA ILE A 340 2.90 9.68 -8.54
C ILE A 340 4.00 10.61 -8.02
N ALA A 341 3.69 11.91 -7.89
CA ALA A 341 4.68 12.90 -7.47
C ALA A 341 5.22 12.60 -6.06
N ARG A 342 4.32 12.20 -5.15
CA ARG A 342 4.65 11.79 -3.79
C ARG A 342 5.62 10.61 -3.77
N TYR A 343 5.30 9.51 -4.45
CA TYR A 343 6.15 8.31 -4.42
C TYR A 343 7.48 8.53 -5.11
N ARG A 344 7.54 9.29 -6.21
CA ARG A 344 8.82 9.69 -6.83
C ARG A 344 9.70 10.45 -5.84
N HIS A 345 9.13 11.46 -5.17
CA HIS A 345 9.85 12.24 -4.16
C HIS A 345 10.33 11.37 -2.99
N LEU A 346 9.46 10.49 -2.47
CA LEU A 346 9.80 9.60 -1.36
C LEU A 346 10.91 8.61 -1.75
N LEU A 347 10.85 8.04 -2.96
CA LEU A 347 11.89 7.18 -3.52
C LEU A 347 13.22 7.92 -3.63
N ASP A 348 13.24 9.10 -4.23
CA ASP A 348 14.46 9.90 -4.42
C ASP A 348 15.09 10.25 -3.07
N ALA A 349 14.29 10.79 -2.14
CA ALA A 349 14.80 11.26 -0.86
C ALA A 349 15.22 10.11 0.07
N THR A 350 14.53 8.98 0.06
CA THR A 350 14.93 7.78 0.83
C THR A 350 16.17 7.13 0.21
N THR A 351 16.31 7.16 -1.11
CA THR A 351 17.54 6.71 -1.81
C THR A 351 18.74 7.55 -1.38
N ASP A 352 18.58 8.87 -1.25
CA ASP A 352 19.63 9.77 -0.79
C ASP A 352 20.03 9.49 0.67
N LEU A 353 19.08 9.13 1.53
CA LEU A 353 19.36 8.67 2.90
C LEU A 353 20.19 7.38 2.89
N PHE A 354 19.79 6.35 2.14
CA PHE A 354 20.55 5.10 2.05
C PHE A 354 21.93 5.31 1.42
N ARG A 355 22.07 6.20 0.43
CA ARG A 355 23.36 6.53 -0.17
C ARG A 355 24.28 7.22 0.84
N THR A 356 23.73 8.09 1.69
CA THR A 356 24.48 8.74 2.76
C THR A 356 24.88 7.73 3.84
N ALA A 357 23.97 6.86 4.27
CA ALA A 357 24.25 5.77 5.20
C ALA A 357 25.34 4.82 4.65
N GLN A 358 25.35 4.54 3.35
CA GLN A 358 26.39 3.75 2.70
C GLN A 358 27.76 4.45 2.71
N ALA A 359 27.78 5.76 2.44
CA ALA A 359 29.00 6.55 2.48
C ALA A 359 29.59 6.67 3.91
N ASP A 360 28.71 6.72 4.91
CA ASP A 360 29.08 6.75 6.33
C ASP A 360 29.46 5.36 6.86
N GLY A 361 29.10 4.31 6.12
CA GLY A 361 29.45 2.91 6.36
C GLY A 361 28.40 2.11 7.14
N ASP A 362 27.22 2.68 7.37
CA ASP A 362 26.10 2.05 8.07
C ASP A 362 25.33 1.06 7.16
N LEU A 363 25.36 1.29 5.84
CA LEU A 363 24.87 0.36 4.82
C LEU A 363 26.06 -0.35 4.14
N ALA A 364 25.94 -1.65 3.91
CA ALA A 364 27.00 -2.41 3.24
C ALA A 364 27.26 -1.92 1.79
N PRO A 365 28.52 -1.90 1.31
CA PRO A 365 28.89 -1.30 0.01
C PRO A 365 28.29 -2.00 -1.23
N ASP A 366 27.90 -3.26 -1.10
CA ASP A 366 27.31 -4.09 -2.16
C ASP A 366 25.79 -3.93 -2.26
N ARG A 367 25.16 -3.21 -1.32
CA ARG A 367 23.72 -2.94 -1.33
C ARG A 367 23.41 -1.75 -2.22
N ASP A 368 22.40 -1.89 -3.07
CA ASP A 368 21.90 -0.78 -3.89
C ASP A 368 20.98 0.13 -3.06
N PRO A 369 21.33 1.41 -2.83
CA PRO A 369 20.48 2.35 -2.09
C PRO A 369 19.08 2.54 -2.69
N ALA A 370 18.93 2.46 -4.02
CA ALA A 370 17.65 2.64 -4.67
C ALA A 370 16.72 1.45 -4.43
N PHE A 371 17.26 0.24 -4.45
CA PHE A 371 16.55 -0.97 -4.05
C PHE A 371 16.09 -0.88 -2.58
N GLU A 372 16.99 -0.51 -1.65
CA GLU A 372 16.63 -0.43 -0.22
C GLU A 372 15.52 0.60 0.04
N ALA A 373 15.58 1.74 -0.66
CA ALA A 373 14.54 2.76 -0.57
C ALA A 373 13.19 2.23 -1.04
N ALA A 374 13.13 1.62 -2.23
CA ALA A 374 11.90 1.05 -2.76
C ALA A 374 11.34 -0.05 -1.84
N TRP A 375 12.20 -0.93 -1.33
CA TRP A 375 11.81 -2.01 -0.43
C TRP A 375 11.28 -1.49 0.91
N LEU A 376 11.94 -0.51 1.53
CA LEU A 376 11.50 0.08 2.80
C LEU A 376 10.13 0.76 2.68
N ILE A 377 9.92 1.54 1.60
CA ILE A 377 8.65 2.23 1.35
C ILE A 377 7.55 1.20 1.12
N ALA A 378 7.81 0.21 0.27
CA ALA A 378 6.87 -0.86 -0.02
C ALA A 378 6.50 -1.67 1.22
N LEU A 379 7.51 -2.04 2.02
CA LEU A 379 7.31 -2.74 3.28
C LEU A 379 6.41 -1.93 4.21
N TRP A 380 6.65 -0.62 4.35
CA TRP A 380 5.82 0.22 5.21
C TRP A 380 4.36 0.29 4.74
N ASP A 381 4.12 0.54 3.45
CA ASP A 381 2.77 0.65 2.91
C ASP A 381 2.01 -0.68 3.04
N GLY A 382 2.65 -1.80 2.70
CA GLY A 382 2.03 -3.12 2.83
C GLY A 382 1.77 -3.53 4.28
N LEU A 383 2.68 -3.21 5.22
CA LEU A 383 2.45 -3.46 6.64
C LEU A 383 1.25 -2.66 7.16
N GLN A 384 1.06 -1.41 6.70
CA GLN A 384 -0.13 -0.62 7.05
C GLN A 384 -1.41 -1.28 6.53
N ILE A 385 -1.42 -1.79 5.30
CA ILE A 385 -2.57 -2.52 4.74
C ILE A 385 -2.89 -3.75 5.60
N GLN A 386 -1.90 -4.60 5.87
CA GLN A 386 -2.11 -5.82 6.67
C GLN A 386 -2.53 -5.52 8.11
N TRP A 387 -1.97 -4.48 8.72
CA TRP A 387 -2.36 -4.02 10.06
C TRP A 387 -3.82 -3.59 10.11
N LEU A 388 -4.35 -2.95 9.06
CA LEU A 388 -5.77 -2.57 9.02
C LEU A 388 -6.70 -3.78 8.97
N TYR A 389 -6.27 -4.91 8.40
CA TYR A 389 -7.01 -6.16 8.43
C TYR A 389 -6.89 -6.90 9.77
N ASP A 390 -5.71 -6.88 10.40
CA ASP A 390 -5.46 -7.58 11.66
C ASP A 390 -4.43 -6.84 12.53
N ARG A 391 -4.93 -5.92 13.36
CA ARG A 391 -4.12 -5.11 14.28
C ARG A 391 -3.47 -5.94 15.39
N SER A 392 -3.94 -7.15 15.64
CA SER A 392 -3.43 -8.02 16.70
C SER A 392 -2.27 -8.90 16.23
N ALA A 393 -2.24 -9.23 14.94
CA ALA A 393 -1.23 -10.09 14.35
C ALA A 393 -0.06 -9.33 13.72
N VAL A 394 -0.22 -8.05 13.37
CA VAL A 394 0.79 -7.27 12.67
C VAL A 394 1.18 -6.06 13.52
N ASN A 395 2.48 -5.87 13.80
CA ASN A 395 3.00 -4.67 14.42
C ASN A 395 3.92 -3.92 13.44
N VAL A 396 3.38 -2.90 12.77
CA VAL A 396 4.10 -2.13 11.74
C VAL A 396 5.45 -1.60 12.25
N SER A 397 5.50 -1.12 13.50
CA SER A 397 6.72 -0.52 14.04
C SER A 397 7.81 -1.54 14.34
N GLU A 398 7.44 -2.70 14.89
CA GLU A 398 8.39 -3.77 15.18
C GLU A 398 8.95 -4.38 13.91
N GLU A 399 8.11 -4.62 12.90
CA GLU A 399 8.54 -5.18 11.63
C GLU A 399 9.48 -4.24 10.87
N LEU A 400 9.23 -2.93 10.89
CA LEU A 400 10.14 -1.94 10.31
C LEU A 400 11.46 -1.85 11.08
N ALA A 401 11.41 -1.85 12.42
CA ALA A 401 12.61 -1.80 13.24
C ALA A 401 13.50 -3.02 13.00
N ASP A 402 12.90 -4.21 12.94
CA ASP A 402 13.57 -5.47 12.66
C ASP A 402 14.20 -5.47 11.26
N HIS A 403 13.46 -5.05 10.23
CA HIS A 403 14.01 -4.90 8.88
C HIS A 403 15.21 -3.94 8.85
N LEU A 404 15.07 -2.75 9.44
CA LEU A 404 16.12 -1.73 9.44
C LEU A 404 17.35 -2.16 10.25
N ALA A 405 17.19 -2.92 11.33
CA ALA A 405 18.31 -3.47 12.08
C ALA A 405 19.16 -4.46 11.25
N ARG A 406 18.54 -5.20 10.32
CA ARG A 406 19.27 -6.11 9.40
C ARG A 406 19.94 -5.38 8.25
N VAL A 407 19.32 -4.32 7.74
CA VAL A 407 19.85 -3.52 6.62
C VAL A 407 20.94 -2.55 7.07
N LEU A 408 20.81 -2.01 8.29
CA LEU A 408 21.71 -1.04 8.92
C LEU A 408 22.26 -1.62 10.23
N PRO A 409 23.17 -2.62 10.18
CA PRO A 409 23.63 -3.39 11.34
C PRO A 409 24.53 -2.62 12.32
N ARG A 410 24.85 -1.36 12.05
CA ARG A 410 25.76 -0.50 12.85
C ARG A 410 25.07 0.43 13.83
#